data_AF-A0A1I8F2U8-F1
#
_entry.id   AF-A0A1I8F2U8-F1
#
_cell.length_a   1.000
_cell.length_b   1.000
_cell.length_c   1.000
_cell.angle_alpha   90.00
_cell.angle_beta   90.00
_cell.angle_gamma   90.00
#
_symmetry.space_group_name_H-M   'P 1'
#
loop_
_entity.id
_entity.type
_entity.pdbx_description
1 polymer ?
#
loop_
_entity_poly.entity_id
_entity_poly.type
_entity_poly.pdbx_seq_one_letter_code
_entity_poly.pdbx_strand_id
1 'polypeptide(L)'
;LLLTYNKITAIDPEIGNLISLMVLVVNRNQIQGTIPSSIGTLRQLIKLDLSHNRIEQIPEEIGRCILLHDVNLQHNCLRALPENIGELRSLTRLSLKYNRLTSIPKTLTNCHKLEEFNIENNDISTLPEGMLASMRRLGSIVLSRNHFAHFPPGGPAQFASSLSLALDNNQISGIPAGIFSSAKHLTMLNLNTNSIQSLLAEDMPYLRHLVSLDLGNNSLTEIPSDIRHLQRLETLVLSHNNLQQLTEGISGCTSLRKLELEYNCLETLPAEIGHLHELRELNLTANRLTSIPLGVTLLHLTVLRLSENCLRDVPREIGQMSSLKELYLNENANLDNLPSTLSVCSKLELLNIEHCRLSHIPAEIVTSGSNVVMQFLKQVYSYERNCQILVAVEQRNQYTAALSCSAV
;
A
#
# COMPACT_ATOMS: atom_id res chain seq x y z
N LEU A 1 11.83 -34.55 -16.82
CA LEU A 1 11.86 -34.02 -18.20
C LEU A 1 11.77 -32.51 -18.13
N LEU A 2 12.83 -31.82 -18.58
CA LEU A 2 12.93 -30.36 -18.56
C LEU A 2 13.12 -29.88 -20.00
N LEU A 3 12.20 -29.07 -20.51
CA LEU A 3 12.15 -28.60 -21.90
C LEU A 3 11.90 -27.09 -21.98
N THR A 4 12.38 -26.33 -20.99
CA THR A 4 12.21 -24.88 -20.92
C THR A 4 12.88 -24.16 -22.10
N TYR A 5 12.31 -23.04 -22.56
CA TYR A 5 12.86 -22.18 -23.63
C TYR A 5 13.01 -22.88 -24.99
N ASN A 6 12.05 -23.73 -25.36
CA ASN A 6 11.99 -24.34 -26.68
C ASN A 6 10.86 -23.73 -27.53
N LYS A 7 10.60 -24.33 -28.69
CA LYS A 7 9.53 -23.93 -29.63
C LYS A 7 8.43 -24.98 -29.73
N ILE A 8 8.20 -25.74 -28.65
CA ILE A 8 7.21 -26.82 -28.63
C ILE A 8 5.81 -26.21 -28.76
N THR A 9 5.01 -26.71 -29.70
CA THR A 9 3.65 -26.20 -30.00
C THR A 9 2.54 -27.08 -29.44
N ALA A 10 2.83 -28.33 -29.11
CA ALA A 10 1.89 -29.28 -28.51
C ALA A 10 2.64 -30.34 -27.69
N ILE A 11 1.95 -30.95 -26.72
CA ILE A 11 2.43 -32.16 -26.03
C ILE A 11 1.74 -33.36 -26.67
N ASP A 12 2.52 -34.30 -27.19
CA ASP A 12 1.99 -35.52 -27.80
C ASP A 12 1.34 -36.43 -26.73
N PRO A 13 0.17 -37.06 -27.00
CA PRO A 13 -0.44 -38.03 -26.10
C PRO A 13 0.48 -39.16 -25.63
N GLU A 14 1.51 -39.52 -26.41
CA GLU A 14 2.51 -40.52 -26.02
C GLU A 14 3.35 -40.12 -24.80
N ILE A 15 3.27 -38.87 -24.32
CA ILE A 15 3.86 -38.47 -23.04
C ILE A 15 3.43 -39.39 -21.89
N GLY A 16 2.22 -39.97 -21.98
CA GLY A 16 1.69 -40.91 -21.00
C GLY A 16 2.48 -42.22 -20.87
N ASN A 17 3.34 -42.55 -21.84
CA ASN A 17 4.22 -43.71 -21.76
C ASN A 17 5.35 -43.52 -20.73
N LEU A 18 5.63 -42.27 -20.32
CA LEU A 18 6.66 -41.95 -19.33
C LEU A 18 6.17 -42.16 -17.89
N ILE A 19 5.60 -43.31 -17.57
CA ILE A 19 4.90 -43.60 -16.29
C ILE A 19 5.72 -43.36 -15.02
N SER A 20 7.05 -43.37 -15.11
CA SER A 20 7.98 -43.09 -14.00
C SER A 20 8.33 -41.60 -13.85
N LEU A 21 7.75 -40.71 -14.67
CA LEU A 21 8.09 -39.30 -14.70
C LEU A 21 7.60 -38.60 -13.43
N MET A 22 8.55 -38.05 -12.66
CA MET A 22 8.27 -37.30 -11.43
C MET A 22 8.19 -35.79 -11.63
N VAL A 23 8.90 -35.27 -12.63
CA VAL A 23 9.00 -33.82 -12.90
C VAL A 23 8.84 -33.58 -14.39
N LEU A 24 7.83 -32.80 -14.76
CA LEU A 24 7.61 -32.33 -16.12
C LEU A 24 7.63 -30.79 -16.11
N VAL A 25 8.63 -30.22 -16.77
CA VAL A 25 8.77 -28.76 -16.93
C VAL A 25 8.87 -28.47 -18.41
N VAL A 26 7.85 -27.82 -18.96
CA VAL A 26 7.76 -27.43 -20.38
C VAL A 26 7.38 -25.96 -20.52
N ASN A 27 7.75 -25.15 -19.52
CA ASN A 27 7.47 -23.73 -19.49
C ASN A 27 8.22 -22.94 -20.56
N ARG A 28 7.70 -21.75 -20.92
CA ARG A 28 8.29 -20.86 -21.93
C ARG A 28 8.45 -21.56 -23.28
N ASN A 29 7.34 -22.11 -23.76
CA ASN A 29 7.20 -22.72 -25.09
C ASN A 29 6.02 -22.03 -25.83
N GLN A 30 5.49 -22.68 -26.86
CA GLN A 30 4.35 -22.20 -27.65
C GLN A 30 3.18 -23.20 -27.60
N ILE A 31 3.09 -23.99 -26.51
CA ILE A 31 2.08 -25.04 -26.36
C ILE A 31 0.70 -24.39 -26.35
N GLN A 32 -0.21 -24.85 -27.20
CA GLN A 32 -1.54 -24.28 -27.35
C GLN A 32 -2.64 -25.35 -27.29
N GLY A 33 -3.88 -24.91 -27.12
CA GLY A 33 -5.04 -25.79 -27.04
C GLY A 33 -5.10 -26.56 -25.71
N THR A 34 -5.51 -27.82 -25.78
CA THR A 34 -5.76 -28.68 -24.61
C THR A 34 -4.59 -29.61 -24.33
N ILE A 35 -4.18 -29.73 -23.07
CA ILE A 35 -3.21 -30.75 -22.64
C ILE A 35 -3.81 -32.15 -22.81
N PRO A 36 -3.07 -33.14 -23.35
CA PRO A 36 -3.63 -34.47 -23.59
C PRO A 36 -4.06 -35.15 -22.29
N SER A 37 -5.20 -35.85 -22.31
CA SER A 37 -5.74 -36.62 -21.17
C SER A 37 -4.77 -37.69 -20.67
N SER A 38 -3.84 -38.13 -21.52
CA SER A 38 -2.79 -39.07 -21.15
C SER A 38 -1.85 -38.54 -20.06
N ILE A 39 -1.85 -37.24 -19.75
CA ILE A 39 -1.15 -36.69 -18.58
C ILE A 39 -1.57 -37.41 -17.28
N GLY A 40 -2.83 -37.83 -17.16
CA GLY A 40 -3.33 -38.56 -15.98
C GLY A 40 -2.79 -39.97 -15.79
N THR A 41 -1.99 -40.47 -16.74
CA THR A 41 -1.24 -41.74 -16.58
C THR A 41 0.04 -41.54 -15.77
N LEU A 42 0.56 -40.32 -15.67
CA LEU A 42 1.80 -39.96 -14.97
C LEU A 42 1.58 -39.88 -13.45
N ARG A 43 1.19 -40.98 -12.83
CA ARG A 43 0.79 -41.02 -11.41
C ARG A 43 1.93 -40.74 -10.43
N GLN A 44 3.19 -40.78 -10.89
CA GLN A 44 4.37 -40.44 -10.12
C GLN A 44 4.74 -38.94 -10.18
N LEU A 45 3.96 -38.14 -10.91
CA LEU A 45 4.26 -36.73 -11.14
C LEU A 45 4.08 -35.93 -9.84
N ILE A 46 5.16 -35.28 -9.42
CA ILE A 46 5.25 -34.43 -8.21
C ILE A 46 5.20 -32.96 -8.59
N LYS A 47 5.81 -32.60 -9.73
CA LYS A 47 5.89 -31.24 -10.24
C LYS A 47 5.49 -31.17 -11.70
N LEU A 48 4.57 -30.26 -12.00
CA LEU A 48 4.13 -29.93 -13.35
C LEU A 48 4.25 -28.42 -13.57
N ASP A 49 5.14 -28.01 -14.47
CA ASP A 49 5.28 -26.60 -14.86
C ASP A 49 4.97 -26.44 -16.37
N LEU A 50 3.80 -25.86 -16.63
CA LEU A 50 3.27 -25.54 -17.95
C LEU A 50 3.27 -24.03 -18.21
N SER A 51 3.92 -23.24 -17.37
CA SER A 51 3.81 -21.78 -17.38
C SER A 51 4.36 -21.12 -18.65
N HIS A 52 3.90 -19.91 -18.97
CA HIS A 52 4.34 -19.16 -20.16
C HIS A 52 4.17 -19.96 -21.46
N ASN A 53 2.93 -20.36 -21.72
CA ASN A 53 2.51 -21.03 -22.95
C ASN A 53 1.21 -20.36 -23.44
N ARG A 54 0.44 -21.01 -24.31
CA ARG A 54 -0.85 -20.57 -24.85
C ARG A 54 -1.95 -21.62 -24.59
N ILE A 55 -1.83 -22.36 -23.49
CA ILE A 55 -2.75 -23.45 -23.15
C ILE A 55 -4.13 -22.87 -22.82
N GLU A 56 -5.18 -23.48 -23.36
CA GLU A 56 -6.57 -23.05 -23.18
C GLU A 56 -7.32 -23.93 -22.17
N GLN A 57 -6.93 -25.20 -22.03
CA GLN A 57 -7.62 -26.17 -21.17
C GLN A 57 -6.67 -27.20 -20.56
N ILE A 58 -6.98 -27.59 -19.32
CA ILE A 58 -6.38 -28.73 -18.61
C ILE A 58 -7.41 -29.87 -18.57
N PRO A 59 -7.05 -31.11 -18.89
CA PRO A 59 -7.98 -32.24 -18.93
C PRO A 59 -8.39 -32.70 -17.52
N GLU A 60 -9.59 -33.26 -17.39
CA GLU A 60 -10.11 -33.83 -16.12
C GLU A 60 -9.21 -34.93 -15.55
N GLU A 61 -8.45 -35.62 -16.39
CA GLU A 61 -7.53 -36.68 -15.97
C GLU A 61 -6.35 -36.16 -15.14
N ILE A 62 -6.11 -34.84 -15.08
CA ILE A 62 -5.07 -34.27 -14.19
C ILE A 62 -5.28 -34.69 -12.74
N GLY A 63 -6.54 -34.86 -12.30
CA GLY A 63 -6.88 -35.29 -10.95
C GLY A 63 -6.37 -36.69 -10.57
N ARG A 64 -5.93 -37.50 -11.56
CA ARG A 64 -5.31 -38.82 -11.31
C ARG A 64 -3.86 -38.70 -10.83
N CYS A 65 -3.23 -37.54 -10.99
CA CYS A 65 -1.85 -37.28 -10.57
C CYS A 65 -1.78 -36.84 -9.09
N ILE A 66 -2.31 -37.68 -8.19
CA ILE A 66 -2.53 -37.36 -6.76
C ILE A 66 -1.25 -37.00 -5.95
N LEU A 67 -0.07 -37.29 -6.52
CA LEU A 67 1.23 -36.95 -5.96
C LEU A 67 1.70 -35.55 -6.37
N LEU A 68 0.93 -34.79 -7.15
CA LEU A 68 1.28 -33.42 -7.49
C LEU A 68 1.30 -32.55 -6.23
N HIS A 69 2.44 -31.90 -6.00
CA HIS A 69 2.67 -30.94 -4.93
C HIS A 69 2.78 -29.51 -5.47
N ASP A 70 3.33 -29.36 -6.67
CA ASP A 70 3.65 -28.08 -7.30
C ASP A 70 3.13 -28.05 -8.74
N VAL A 71 2.08 -27.27 -8.98
CA VAL A 71 1.45 -27.10 -10.29
C VAL A 71 1.50 -25.63 -10.69
N ASN A 72 2.25 -25.35 -11.76
CA ASN A 72 2.38 -24.00 -12.30
C ASN A 72 1.73 -23.89 -13.68
N LEU A 73 0.65 -23.11 -13.75
CA LEU A 73 -0.16 -22.87 -14.94
C LEU A 73 -0.19 -21.39 -15.35
N GLN A 74 0.62 -20.54 -14.71
CA GLN A 74 0.59 -19.09 -14.92
C GLN A 74 0.94 -18.69 -16.37
N HIS A 75 0.51 -17.51 -16.80
CA HIS A 75 0.78 -16.98 -18.14
C HIS A 75 0.37 -17.96 -19.25
N ASN A 76 -0.92 -18.31 -19.26
CA ASN A 76 -1.56 -19.13 -20.29
C ASN A 76 -2.88 -18.46 -20.72
N CYS A 77 -3.73 -19.18 -21.44
CA CYS A 77 -5.04 -18.71 -21.91
C CYS A 77 -6.19 -19.54 -21.30
N LEU A 78 -5.99 -20.10 -20.09
CA LEU A 78 -6.96 -20.98 -19.46
C LEU A 78 -8.26 -20.24 -19.17
N ARG A 79 -9.40 -20.79 -19.62
CA ARG A 79 -10.74 -20.23 -19.35
C ARG A 79 -11.44 -20.83 -18.14
N ALA A 80 -11.09 -22.07 -17.81
CA ALA A 80 -11.60 -22.80 -16.65
C ALA A 80 -10.57 -23.82 -16.18
N LEU A 81 -10.73 -24.28 -14.94
CA LEU A 81 -10.04 -25.47 -14.42
C LEU A 81 -11.03 -26.65 -14.40
N PRO A 82 -10.55 -27.87 -14.66
CA PRO A 82 -11.37 -29.08 -14.51
C PRO A 82 -11.81 -29.28 -13.06
N GLU A 83 -13.00 -29.85 -12.83
CA GLU A 83 -13.49 -30.12 -11.46
C GLU A 83 -12.57 -31.13 -10.75
N ASN A 84 -11.95 -32.07 -11.46
CA ASN A 84 -11.05 -33.03 -10.83
C ASN A 84 -9.72 -32.45 -10.33
N ILE A 85 -9.43 -31.16 -10.55
CA ILE A 85 -8.25 -30.50 -9.96
C ILE A 85 -8.26 -30.58 -8.42
N GLY A 86 -9.46 -30.65 -7.82
CA GLY A 86 -9.63 -30.82 -6.37
C GLY A 86 -9.20 -32.18 -5.83
N GLU A 87 -8.95 -33.19 -6.67
CA GLU A 87 -8.40 -34.47 -6.22
C GLU A 87 -6.89 -34.42 -5.91
N LEU A 88 -6.22 -33.31 -6.27
CA LEU A 88 -4.82 -33.06 -5.96
C LEU A 88 -4.63 -32.66 -4.48
N ARG A 89 -4.92 -33.58 -3.55
CA ARG A 89 -4.91 -33.32 -2.10
C ARG A 89 -3.51 -33.09 -1.50
N SER A 90 -2.47 -33.37 -2.28
CA SER A 90 -1.07 -33.12 -1.90
C SER A 90 -0.57 -31.74 -2.30
N LEU A 91 -1.39 -30.96 -3.02
CA LEU A 91 -1.00 -29.69 -3.60
C LEU A 91 -0.70 -28.65 -2.52
N THR A 92 0.50 -28.08 -2.57
CA THR A 92 0.94 -26.98 -1.70
C THR A 92 1.04 -25.67 -2.46
N ARG A 93 1.34 -25.74 -3.77
CA ARG A 93 1.42 -24.59 -4.68
C ARG A 93 0.60 -24.82 -5.94
N LEU A 94 -0.29 -23.86 -6.22
CA LEU A 94 -1.07 -23.78 -7.45
C LEU A 94 -0.99 -22.36 -8.00
N SER A 95 -0.21 -22.16 -9.05
CA SER A 95 -0.02 -20.83 -9.66
C SER A 95 -0.93 -20.66 -10.88
N LEU A 96 -1.90 -19.76 -10.80
CA LEU A 96 -2.93 -19.54 -11.83
C LEU A 96 -2.92 -18.13 -12.43
N LYS A 97 -2.01 -17.26 -11.98
CA LYS A 97 -1.97 -15.85 -12.39
C LYS A 97 -1.79 -15.68 -13.91
N TYR A 98 -2.31 -14.58 -14.44
CA TYR A 98 -2.27 -14.23 -15.85
C TYR A 98 -2.86 -15.35 -16.74
N ASN A 99 -4.14 -15.65 -16.51
CA ASN A 99 -4.96 -16.52 -17.35
C ASN A 99 -6.25 -15.76 -17.73
N ARG A 100 -7.29 -16.48 -18.16
CA ARG A 100 -8.62 -15.93 -18.51
C ARG A 100 -9.72 -16.68 -17.75
N LEU A 101 -9.41 -17.13 -16.53
CA LEU A 101 -10.32 -17.92 -15.72
C LEU A 101 -11.52 -17.06 -15.36
N THR A 102 -12.73 -17.60 -15.53
CA THR A 102 -13.97 -16.93 -15.12
C THR A 102 -14.52 -17.48 -13.80
N SER A 103 -14.08 -18.67 -13.39
CA SER A 103 -14.49 -19.32 -12.15
C SER A 103 -13.40 -20.27 -11.63
N ILE A 104 -13.55 -20.65 -10.36
CA ILE A 104 -12.74 -21.67 -9.69
C ILE A 104 -13.66 -22.85 -9.33
N PRO A 105 -13.29 -24.10 -9.63
CA PRO A 105 -14.11 -25.28 -9.33
C PRO A 105 -14.26 -25.46 -7.82
N LYS A 106 -15.46 -25.86 -7.37
CA LYS A 106 -15.77 -25.97 -5.94
C LYS A 106 -14.92 -27.04 -5.24
N THR A 107 -14.52 -28.06 -5.98
CA THR A 107 -13.70 -29.19 -5.50
C THR A 107 -12.32 -28.76 -5.01
N LEU A 108 -11.83 -27.57 -5.38
CA LEU A 108 -10.57 -27.03 -4.87
C LEU A 108 -10.57 -26.85 -3.34
N THR A 109 -11.77 -26.83 -2.71
CA THR A 109 -11.95 -26.96 -1.25
C THR A 109 -11.26 -28.17 -0.63
N ASN A 110 -11.02 -29.24 -1.39
CA ASN A 110 -10.34 -30.45 -0.92
C ASN A 110 -8.82 -30.28 -0.80
N CYS A 111 -8.24 -29.23 -1.38
CA CYS A 111 -6.79 -28.96 -1.37
C CYS A 111 -6.34 -28.25 -0.08
N HIS A 112 -6.54 -28.90 1.08
CA HIS A 112 -6.31 -28.31 2.41
C HIS A 112 -4.85 -27.95 2.73
N LYS A 113 -3.89 -28.37 1.89
CA LYS A 113 -2.45 -28.15 2.08
C LYS A 113 -1.92 -26.93 1.34
N LEU A 114 -2.75 -26.20 0.59
CA LEU A 114 -2.33 -24.99 -0.11
C LEU A 114 -1.81 -23.94 0.87
N GLU A 115 -0.63 -23.41 0.57
CA GLU A 115 0.06 -22.39 1.38
C GLU A 115 -0.09 -20.99 0.77
N GLU A 116 -0.21 -20.93 -0.56
CA GLU A 116 -0.43 -19.73 -1.35
C GLU A 116 -1.54 -19.97 -2.37
N PHE A 117 -2.44 -19.00 -2.50
CA PHE A 117 -3.50 -19.00 -3.50
C PHE A 117 -3.44 -17.67 -4.26
N ASN A 118 -2.93 -17.73 -5.49
CA ASN A 118 -2.73 -16.58 -6.35
C ASN A 118 -3.42 -16.78 -7.71
N ILE A 119 -4.46 -15.98 -7.92
CA ILE A 119 -5.26 -15.94 -9.16
C ILE A 119 -5.19 -14.56 -9.82
N GLU A 120 -4.13 -13.79 -9.56
CA GLU A 120 -3.96 -12.43 -10.09
C GLU A 120 -4.19 -12.38 -11.61
N ASN A 121 -4.88 -11.33 -12.07
CA ASN A 121 -5.05 -11.05 -13.50
C ASN A 121 -5.76 -12.20 -14.24
N ASN A 122 -7.01 -12.44 -13.81
CA ASN A 122 -8.01 -13.32 -14.43
C ASN A 122 -9.35 -12.56 -14.53
N ASP A 123 -10.40 -13.23 -14.99
CA ASP A 123 -11.73 -12.67 -15.19
C ASP A 123 -12.73 -13.17 -14.10
N ILE A 124 -12.24 -13.44 -12.89
CA ILE A 124 -13.03 -14.07 -11.81
C ILE A 124 -13.85 -13.02 -11.06
N SER A 125 -15.14 -13.28 -10.87
CA SER A 125 -16.05 -12.39 -10.15
C SER A 125 -16.47 -12.89 -8.77
N THR A 126 -16.32 -14.19 -8.49
CA THR A 126 -16.64 -14.82 -7.20
C THR A 126 -15.84 -16.09 -6.97
N LEU A 127 -15.70 -16.49 -5.70
CA LEU A 127 -15.12 -17.77 -5.29
C LEU A 127 -16.20 -18.72 -4.78
N PRO A 128 -15.97 -20.05 -4.82
CA PRO A 128 -16.87 -21.00 -4.17
C PRO A 128 -16.97 -20.74 -2.66
N GLU A 129 -18.19 -20.87 -2.12
CA GLU A 129 -18.47 -20.61 -0.72
C GLU A 129 -17.62 -21.46 0.22
N GLY A 130 -16.98 -20.83 1.19
CA GLY A 130 -16.16 -21.51 2.21
C GLY A 130 -14.84 -22.09 1.68
N MET A 131 -14.50 -21.86 0.41
CA MET A 131 -13.26 -22.38 -0.18
C MET A 131 -12.02 -21.91 0.57
N LEU A 132 -11.89 -20.60 0.78
CA LEU A 132 -10.74 -20.04 1.50
C LEU A 132 -10.70 -20.52 2.97
N ALA A 133 -11.86 -20.66 3.63
CA ALA A 133 -11.95 -21.18 5.00
C ALA A 133 -11.52 -22.65 5.13
N SER A 134 -11.60 -23.44 4.05
CA SER A 134 -11.14 -24.83 4.04
C SER A 134 -9.61 -24.97 3.97
N MET A 135 -8.90 -23.94 3.49
CA MET A 135 -7.45 -23.93 3.26
C MET A 135 -6.71 -23.42 4.51
N ARG A 136 -6.59 -24.27 5.52
CA ARG A 136 -6.10 -23.88 6.86
C ARG A 136 -4.62 -23.49 6.94
N ARG A 137 -3.87 -23.64 5.86
CA ARG A 137 -2.44 -23.28 5.76
C ARG A 137 -2.20 -22.06 4.89
N LEU A 138 -3.28 -21.43 4.42
CA LEU A 138 -3.19 -20.36 3.45
C LEU A 138 -2.66 -19.10 4.13
N GLY A 139 -1.38 -18.81 3.88
CA GLY A 139 -0.68 -17.65 4.42
C GLY A 139 -0.82 -16.42 3.51
N SER A 140 -0.78 -16.61 2.20
CA SER A 140 -0.91 -15.53 1.21
C SER A 140 -2.08 -15.76 0.28
N ILE A 141 -2.95 -14.76 0.17
CA ILE A 141 -4.13 -14.75 -0.71
C ILE A 141 -3.98 -13.55 -1.66
N VAL A 142 -3.88 -13.82 -2.97
CA VAL A 142 -3.77 -12.80 -4.00
C VAL A 142 -4.90 -12.98 -5.02
N LEU A 143 -5.88 -12.08 -4.94
CA LEU A 143 -7.08 -12.02 -5.79
C LEU A 143 -7.07 -10.77 -6.68
N SER A 144 -5.94 -10.09 -6.76
CA SER A 144 -5.77 -8.81 -7.45
C SER A 144 -6.10 -8.88 -8.94
N ARG A 145 -6.50 -7.75 -9.55
CA ARG A 145 -6.77 -7.65 -10.99
C ARG A 145 -7.79 -8.68 -11.47
N ASN A 146 -8.98 -8.67 -10.87
CA ASN A 146 -10.08 -9.54 -11.22
C ASN A 146 -11.38 -8.71 -11.34
N HIS A 147 -12.55 -9.35 -11.25
CA HIS A 147 -13.85 -8.71 -11.35
C HIS A 147 -14.68 -8.88 -10.08
N PHE A 148 -14.04 -8.94 -8.91
CA PHE A 148 -14.75 -9.04 -7.64
C PHE A 148 -15.52 -7.75 -7.36
N ALA A 149 -16.85 -7.81 -7.42
CA ALA A 149 -17.73 -6.71 -7.00
C ALA A 149 -18.03 -6.74 -5.49
N HIS A 150 -17.84 -7.90 -4.85
CA HIS A 150 -18.06 -8.14 -3.44
C HIS A 150 -16.89 -8.95 -2.87
N PHE A 151 -16.74 -8.93 -1.54
CA PHE A 151 -15.78 -9.81 -0.87
C PHE A 151 -16.07 -11.30 -1.13
N PRO A 152 -15.04 -12.17 -1.13
CA PRO A 152 -15.24 -13.61 -1.25
C PRO A 152 -16.17 -14.18 -0.18
N PRO A 153 -17.06 -15.12 -0.54
CA PRO A 153 -17.97 -15.76 0.40
C PRO A 153 -17.24 -16.79 1.28
N GLY A 154 -17.67 -16.93 2.54
CA GLY A 154 -17.05 -17.87 3.48
C GLY A 154 -16.91 -17.35 4.91
N GLY A 155 -17.37 -16.13 5.19
CA GLY A 155 -17.36 -15.54 6.53
C GLY A 155 -15.94 -15.32 7.08
N PRO A 156 -15.81 -14.95 8.36
CA PRO A 156 -14.52 -14.48 8.89
C PRO A 156 -13.44 -15.57 8.96
N ALA A 157 -13.84 -16.83 9.09
CA ALA A 157 -12.93 -17.96 9.19
C ALA A 157 -12.00 -18.09 7.96
N GLN A 158 -12.38 -17.50 6.83
CA GLN A 158 -11.58 -17.53 5.61
C GLN A 158 -10.22 -16.85 5.71
N PHE A 159 -10.03 -15.95 6.68
CA PHE A 159 -8.79 -15.22 6.88
C PHE A 159 -8.06 -15.63 8.17
N ALA A 160 -8.46 -16.74 8.80
CA ALA A 160 -7.96 -17.14 10.12
C ALA A 160 -6.45 -17.45 10.13
N SER A 161 -5.91 -17.99 9.03
CA SER A 161 -4.48 -18.32 8.88
C SER A 161 -3.69 -17.30 8.06
N SER A 162 -4.36 -16.30 7.46
CA SER A 162 -3.77 -15.44 6.45
C SER A 162 -2.86 -14.38 7.07
N LEU A 163 -1.68 -14.23 6.47
CA LEU A 163 -0.68 -13.20 6.78
C LEU A 163 -0.82 -12.00 5.85
N SER A 164 -1.18 -12.24 4.59
CA SER A 164 -1.38 -11.21 3.57
C SER A 164 -2.63 -11.47 2.72
N LEU A 165 -3.39 -10.41 2.47
CA LEU A 165 -4.55 -10.40 1.59
C LEU A 165 -4.43 -9.25 0.59
N ALA A 166 -4.38 -9.60 -0.70
CA ALA A 166 -4.37 -8.65 -1.80
C ALA A 166 -5.64 -8.82 -2.65
N LEU A 167 -6.41 -7.74 -2.76
CA LEU A 167 -7.68 -7.60 -3.45
C LEU A 167 -7.68 -6.35 -4.35
N ASP A 168 -6.50 -5.81 -4.66
CA ASP A 168 -6.34 -4.60 -5.45
C ASP A 168 -6.80 -4.77 -6.91
N ASN A 169 -7.14 -3.66 -7.56
CA ASN A 169 -7.64 -3.65 -8.93
C ASN A 169 -8.87 -4.58 -9.13
N ASN A 170 -9.90 -4.37 -8.31
CA ASN A 170 -11.19 -5.04 -8.40
C ASN A 170 -12.33 -4.00 -8.43
N GLN A 171 -13.57 -4.42 -8.16
CA GLN A 171 -14.77 -3.58 -8.20
C GLN A 171 -15.50 -3.60 -6.86
N ILE A 172 -14.78 -3.88 -5.77
CA ILE A 172 -15.37 -4.09 -4.44
C ILE A 172 -15.92 -2.78 -3.93
N SER A 173 -17.22 -2.74 -3.63
CA SER A 173 -17.90 -1.54 -3.16
C SER A 173 -17.98 -1.42 -1.63
N GLY A 174 -17.82 -2.52 -0.92
CA GLY A 174 -17.92 -2.55 0.53
C GLY A 174 -17.27 -3.78 1.16
N ILE A 175 -16.90 -3.63 2.43
CA ILE A 175 -16.33 -4.68 3.28
C ILE A 175 -17.46 -5.22 4.17
N PRO A 176 -17.72 -6.54 4.20
CA PRO A 176 -18.73 -7.09 5.11
C PRO A 176 -18.35 -6.93 6.58
N ALA A 177 -19.31 -6.60 7.44
CA ALA A 177 -19.08 -6.39 8.86
C ALA A 177 -18.52 -7.63 9.55
N GLY A 178 -17.44 -7.44 10.32
CA GLY A 178 -16.82 -8.49 11.11
C GLY A 178 -16.06 -9.53 10.28
N ILE A 179 -15.86 -9.31 8.97
CA ILE A 179 -15.17 -10.25 8.09
C ILE A 179 -13.73 -10.50 8.54
N PHE A 180 -13.12 -9.55 9.27
CA PHE A 180 -11.78 -9.70 9.80
C PHE A 180 -11.74 -10.19 11.25
N SER A 181 -12.87 -10.52 11.87
CA SER A 181 -12.94 -10.95 13.27
C SER A 181 -12.10 -12.18 13.63
N SER A 182 -11.76 -13.01 12.63
CA SER A 182 -10.86 -14.17 12.82
C SER A 182 -9.43 -13.93 12.30
N ALA A 183 -9.14 -12.78 11.67
CA ALA A 183 -7.88 -12.49 10.98
C ALA A 183 -6.73 -12.09 11.94
N LYS A 184 -6.42 -12.97 12.91
CA LYS A 184 -5.48 -12.70 14.01
C LYS A 184 -4.02 -12.56 13.60
N HIS A 185 -3.69 -12.96 12.38
CA HIS A 185 -2.32 -12.97 11.85
C HIS A 185 -2.12 -12.01 10.67
N LEU A 186 -3.16 -11.28 10.27
CA LEU A 186 -3.08 -10.43 9.08
C LEU A 186 -2.15 -9.24 9.33
N THR A 187 -1.12 -9.15 8.49
CA THR A 187 -0.08 -8.11 8.54
C THR A 187 -0.16 -7.15 7.35
N MET A 188 -0.72 -7.61 6.23
CA MET A 188 -0.84 -6.83 5.01
C MET A 188 -2.24 -6.98 4.43
N LEU A 189 -2.90 -5.83 4.20
CA LEU A 189 -4.19 -5.75 3.53
C LEU A 189 -4.09 -4.73 2.41
N ASN A 190 -4.22 -5.21 1.17
CA ASN A 190 -4.25 -4.36 -0.02
C ASN A 190 -5.62 -4.41 -0.68
N LEU A 191 -6.30 -3.26 -0.68
CA LEU A 191 -7.63 -3.02 -1.26
C LEU A 191 -7.58 -1.85 -2.27
N ASN A 192 -6.39 -1.50 -2.74
CA ASN A 192 -6.17 -0.39 -3.68
C ASN A 192 -6.97 -0.56 -4.97
N THR A 193 -7.45 0.53 -5.58
CA THR A 193 -8.16 0.50 -6.88
C THR A 193 -9.39 -0.40 -6.80
N ASN A 194 -10.35 0.03 -5.98
CA ASN A 194 -11.67 -0.56 -5.81
C ASN A 194 -12.71 0.57 -5.74
N SER A 195 -13.93 0.27 -5.33
CA SER A 195 -15.05 1.22 -5.22
C SER A 195 -15.52 1.40 -3.77
N ILE A 196 -14.63 1.20 -2.79
CA ILE A 196 -14.97 1.20 -1.36
C ILE A 196 -15.30 2.62 -0.90
N GLN A 197 -16.50 2.80 -0.33
CA GLN A 197 -16.99 4.11 0.10
C GLN A 197 -16.77 4.37 1.59
N SER A 198 -16.75 3.32 2.41
CA SER A 198 -16.54 3.44 3.84
C SER A 198 -15.80 2.22 4.40
N LEU A 199 -15.14 2.45 5.53
CA LEU A 199 -14.43 1.44 6.29
C LEU A 199 -15.18 1.18 7.59
N LEU A 200 -15.35 -0.09 7.96
CA LEU A 200 -16.13 -0.47 9.14
C LEU A 200 -15.28 -0.39 10.42
N ALA A 201 -15.70 0.46 11.35
CA ALA A 201 -15.08 0.63 12.67
C ALA A 201 -14.97 -0.70 13.44
N GLU A 202 -15.99 -1.56 13.31
CA GLU A 202 -16.11 -2.85 14.02
C GLU A 202 -14.97 -3.84 13.70
N ASP A 203 -14.33 -3.72 12.54
CA ASP A 203 -13.23 -4.61 12.14
C ASP A 203 -11.87 -4.17 12.70
N MET A 204 -11.69 -2.89 13.03
CA MET A 204 -10.41 -2.33 13.48
C MET A 204 -9.81 -3.03 14.70
N PRO A 205 -10.59 -3.40 15.74
CA PRO A 205 -10.05 -4.09 16.91
C PRO A 205 -9.42 -5.46 16.62
N TYR A 206 -9.72 -6.07 15.47
CA TYR A 206 -9.20 -7.38 15.09
C TYR A 206 -7.92 -7.30 14.24
N LEU A 207 -7.65 -6.14 13.62
CA LEU A 207 -6.52 -5.91 12.73
C LEU A 207 -5.26 -5.36 13.44
N ARG A 208 -5.09 -5.62 14.75
CA ARG A 208 -3.98 -5.06 15.57
C ARG A 208 -2.57 -5.49 15.15
N HIS A 209 -2.47 -6.49 14.29
CA HIS A 209 -1.21 -7.01 13.75
C HIS A 209 -0.85 -6.41 12.38
N LEU A 210 -1.73 -5.57 11.83
CA LEU A 210 -1.53 -4.97 10.52
C LEU A 210 -0.32 -4.04 10.54
N VAL A 211 0.55 -4.22 9.56
CA VAL A 211 1.77 -3.44 9.30
C VAL A 211 1.58 -2.55 8.08
N SER A 212 0.85 -3.04 7.07
CA SER A 212 0.56 -2.29 5.85
C SER A 212 -0.93 -2.35 5.51
N LEU A 213 -1.53 -1.18 5.32
CA LEU A 213 -2.90 -1.01 4.84
C LEU A 213 -2.88 -0.12 3.60
N ASP A 214 -3.27 -0.67 2.46
CA ASP A 214 -3.44 0.09 1.23
C ASP A 214 -4.93 0.14 0.85
N LEU A 215 -5.48 1.34 0.88
CA LEU A 215 -6.85 1.71 0.55
C LEU A 215 -6.87 2.80 -0.54
N GLY A 216 -5.77 2.98 -1.26
CA GLY A 216 -5.67 3.99 -2.32
C GLY A 216 -6.66 3.75 -3.47
N ASN A 217 -6.94 4.78 -4.26
CA ASN A 217 -7.84 4.69 -5.43
C ASN A 217 -9.18 4.04 -5.08
N ASN A 218 -9.86 4.62 -4.09
CA ASN A 218 -11.20 4.19 -3.66
C ASN A 218 -12.12 5.42 -3.62
N SER A 219 -13.25 5.33 -2.93
CA SER A 219 -14.23 6.41 -2.79
C SER A 219 -14.48 6.78 -1.34
N LEU A 220 -13.49 6.58 -0.46
CA LEU A 220 -13.60 6.83 0.97
C LEU A 220 -13.83 8.31 1.25
N THR A 221 -14.82 8.63 2.08
CA THR A 221 -15.10 10.01 2.53
C THR A 221 -14.55 10.31 3.91
N GLU A 222 -14.36 9.27 4.74
CA GLU A 222 -13.83 9.37 6.09
C GLU A 222 -13.08 8.09 6.48
N ILE A 223 -12.30 8.20 7.57
CA ILE A 223 -11.65 7.07 8.23
C ILE A 223 -12.16 7.00 9.68
N PRO A 224 -12.64 5.83 10.16
CA PRO A 224 -13.17 5.70 11.50
C PRO A 224 -12.08 5.94 12.55
N SER A 225 -12.45 6.57 13.67
CA SER A 225 -11.49 6.87 14.76
C SER A 225 -10.91 5.62 15.43
N ASP A 226 -11.55 4.46 15.23
CA ASP A 226 -11.11 3.14 15.66
C ASP A 226 -9.82 2.66 14.98
N ILE A 227 -9.36 3.36 13.92
CA ILE A 227 -8.03 3.16 13.35
C ILE A 227 -6.91 3.26 14.41
N ARG A 228 -7.18 3.92 15.54
CA ARG A 228 -6.32 3.96 16.73
C ARG A 228 -5.89 2.58 17.25
N HIS A 229 -6.60 1.51 16.91
CA HIS A 229 -6.25 0.14 17.29
C HIS A 229 -5.10 -0.46 16.46
N LEU A 230 -4.77 0.12 15.30
CA LEU A 230 -3.72 -0.36 14.40
C LEU A 230 -2.32 0.12 14.84
N GLN A 231 -1.94 -0.17 16.08
CA GLN A 231 -0.71 0.35 16.71
C GLN A 231 0.60 -0.15 16.06
N ARG A 232 0.53 -1.26 15.29
CA ARG A 232 1.66 -1.82 14.53
C ARG A 232 1.74 -1.32 13.09
N LEU A 233 0.79 -0.49 12.66
CA LEU A 233 0.73 -0.02 11.29
C LEU A 233 1.93 0.87 11.00
N GLU A 234 2.72 0.51 10.00
CA GLU A 234 3.89 1.25 9.55
C GLU A 234 3.60 2.03 8.27
N THR A 235 2.77 1.46 7.38
CA THR A 235 2.38 2.08 6.10
C THR A 235 0.87 2.16 5.99
N LEU A 236 0.37 3.37 5.76
CA LEU A 236 -1.04 3.64 5.46
C LEU A 236 -1.13 4.41 4.15
N VAL A 237 -1.77 3.80 3.14
CA VAL A 237 -2.02 4.43 1.84
C VAL A 237 -3.51 4.71 1.69
N LEU A 238 -3.83 5.99 1.53
CA LEU A 238 -5.18 6.55 1.38
C LEU A 238 -5.27 7.49 0.17
N SER A 239 -4.25 7.48 -0.69
CA SER A 239 -4.17 8.28 -1.92
C SER A 239 -5.40 8.11 -2.82
N HIS A 240 -5.79 9.13 -3.57
CA HIS A 240 -6.90 9.06 -4.53
C HIS A 240 -8.22 8.58 -3.87
N ASN A 241 -8.68 9.34 -2.87
CA ASN A 241 -9.98 9.14 -2.21
C ASN A 241 -10.72 10.49 -2.11
N ASN A 242 -11.84 10.52 -1.40
CA ASN A 242 -12.67 11.71 -1.22
C ASN A 242 -12.61 12.23 0.23
N LEU A 243 -11.50 12.00 0.95
CA LEU A 243 -11.38 12.36 2.36
C LEU A 243 -11.42 13.88 2.53
N GLN A 244 -12.37 14.38 3.32
CA GLN A 244 -12.48 15.81 3.63
C GLN A 244 -11.70 16.19 4.89
N GLN A 245 -11.58 15.24 5.82
CA GLN A 245 -10.86 15.39 7.08
C GLN A 245 -10.17 14.08 7.45
N LEU A 246 -9.11 14.20 8.25
CA LEU A 246 -8.46 13.06 8.89
C LEU A 246 -8.89 12.99 10.37
N THR A 247 -9.24 11.80 10.84
CA THR A 247 -9.66 11.58 12.24
C THR A 247 -8.52 11.80 13.24
N GLU A 248 -8.81 12.35 14.41
CA GLU A 248 -7.88 12.43 15.56
C GLU A 248 -7.34 11.05 15.98
N GLY A 249 -8.12 9.98 15.71
CA GLY A 249 -7.75 8.59 16.01
C GLY A 249 -6.49 8.12 15.29
N ILE A 250 -6.04 8.83 14.25
CA ILE A 250 -4.79 8.52 13.54
C ILE A 250 -3.59 8.49 14.49
N SER A 251 -3.60 9.32 15.54
CA SER A 251 -2.54 9.39 16.55
C SER A 251 -2.31 8.08 17.32
N GLY A 252 -3.28 7.16 17.31
CA GLY A 252 -3.10 5.82 17.88
C GLY A 252 -2.23 4.89 17.03
N CYS A 253 -1.98 5.21 15.76
CA CYS A 253 -1.06 4.47 14.88
C CYS A 253 0.40 4.84 15.19
N THR A 254 0.86 4.58 16.41
CA THR A 254 2.13 5.09 16.93
C THR A 254 3.39 4.59 16.20
N SER A 255 3.29 3.47 15.46
CA SER A 255 4.39 2.92 14.65
C SER A 255 4.41 3.46 13.22
N LEU A 256 3.50 4.37 12.85
CA LEU A 256 3.33 4.79 11.46
C LEU A 256 4.58 5.52 10.96
N ARG A 257 5.16 5.02 9.87
CA ARG A 257 6.36 5.55 9.20
C ARG A 257 6.01 6.27 7.92
N LYS A 258 4.99 5.80 7.22
CA LYS A 258 4.58 6.30 5.91
C LYS A 258 3.07 6.52 5.85
N LEU A 259 2.67 7.75 5.55
CA LEU A 259 1.28 8.15 5.38
C LEU A 259 1.11 8.85 4.03
N GLU A 260 0.37 8.19 3.13
CA GLU A 260 0.07 8.68 1.78
C GLU A 260 -1.40 9.13 1.72
N LEU A 261 -1.64 10.43 1.51
CA LEU A 261 -2.95 11.08 1.47
C LEU A 261 -3.13 11.95 0.21
N GLU A 262 -2.32 11.72 -0.82
CA GLU A 262 -2.39 12.52 -2.05
C GLU A 262 -3.75 12.40 -2.76
N TYR A 263 -4.12 13.42 -3.53
CA TYR A 263 -5.38 13.42 -4.28
C TYR A 263 -6.61 13.12 -3.41
N ASN A 264 -6.80 13.95 -2.39
CA ASN A 264 -7.97 13.94 -1.50
C ASN A 264 -8.60 15.35 -1.43
N CYS A 265 -9.55 15.55 -0.52
CA CYS A 265 -10.24 16.83 -0.31
C CYS A 265 -9.92 17.46 1.05
N LEU A 266 -8.75 17.17 1.63
CA LEU A 266 -8.41 17.62 2.99
C LEU A 266 -8.25 19.14 3.05
N GLU A 267 -9.02 19.80 3.92
CA GLU A 267 -8.91 21.25 4.17
C GLU A 267 -7.98 21.60 5.34
N THR A 268 -7.93 20.71 6.33
CA THR A 268 -7.10 20.81 7.53
C THR A 268 -6.65 19.41 7.98
N LEU A 269 -5.68 19.37 8.89
CA LEU A 269 -5.29 18.14 9.59
C LEU A 269 -5.58 18.28 11.10
N PRO A 270 -5.84 17.17 11.80
CA PRO A 270 -5.94 17.19 13.26
C PRO A 270 -4.59 17.51 13.90
N ALA A 271 -4.58 18.23 15.02
CA ALA A 271 -3.34 18.57 15.74
C ALA A 271 -2.60 17.32 16.25
N GLU A 272 -3.37 16.27 16.52
CA GLU A 272 -2.92 14.97 17.00
C GLU A 272 -2.00 14.24 16.01
N ILE A 273 -1.95 14.67 14.73
CA ILE A 273 -0.97 14.14 13.77
C ILE A 273 0.47 14.33 14.27
N GLY A 274 0.73 15.36 15.08
CA GLY A 274 2.03 15.61 15.72
C GLY A 274 2.48 14.53 16.70
N HIS A 275 1.58 13.62 17.13
CA HIS A 275 1.92 12.48 18.00
C HIS A 275 2.50 11.28 17.22
N LEU A 276 2.52 11.34 15.88
CA LEU A 276 3.11 10.29 15.04
C LEU A 276 4.64 10.39 15.01
N HIS A 277 5.27 10.09 16.15
CA HIS A 277 6.70 10.30 16.36
C HIS A 277 7.60 9.46 15.45
N GLU A 278 7.12 8.33 14.91
CA GLU A 278 7.88 7.47 14.00
C GLU A 278 7.73 7.86 12.51
N LEU A 279 6.90 8.86 12.21
CA LEU A 279 6.56 9.24 10.84
C LEU A 279 7.78 9.80 10.11
N ARG A 280 8.07 9.23 8.94
CA ARG A 280 9.22 9.57 8.09
C ARG A 280 8.80 10.20 6.77
N GLU A 281 7.68 9.74 6.22
CA GLU A 281 7.13 10.22 4.96
C GLU A 281 5.66 10.60 5.15
N LEU A 282 5.33 11.85 4.80
CA LEU A 282 3.97 12.36 4.76
C LEU A 282 3.72 13.01 3.40
N ASN A 283 2.79 12.43 2.65
CA ASN A 283 2.37 12.95 1.36
C ASN A 283 0.94 13.47 1.42
N LEU A 284 0.78 14.76 1.18
CA LEU A 284 -0.49 15.50 1.18
C LEU A 284 -0.69 16.24 -0.16
N THR A 285 0.00 15.81 -1.21
CA THR A 285 -0.06 16.42 -2.54
C THR A 285 -1.50 16.46 -3.07
N ALA A 286 -1.89 17.49 -3.81
CA ALA A 286 -3.21 17.61 -4.42
C ALA A 286 -4.35 17.48 -3.39
N ASN A 287 -4.36 18.40 -2.41
CA ASN A 287 -5.42 18.56 -1.40
C ASN A 287 -5.91 20.01 -1.37
N ARG A 288 -6.68 20.39 -0.36
CA ARG A 288 -7.25 21.74 -0.19
C ARG A 288 -6.71 22.44 1.05
N LEU A 289 -5.53 22.04 1.52
CA LEU A 289 -4.97 22.53 2.78
C LEU A 289 -4.69 24.03 2.69
N THR A 290 -5.13 24.78 3.70
CA THR A 290 -4.87 26.23 3.79
C THR A 290 -3.75 26.56 4.76
N SER A 291 -3.48 25.68 5.72
CA SER A 291 -2.43 25.77 6.72
C SER A 291 -1.95 24.38 7.12
N ILE A 292 -0.81 24.31 7.80
CA ILE A 292 -0.21 23.07 8.30
C ILE A 292 -0.31 23.07 9.84
N PRO A 293 -1.13 22.22 10.48
CA PRO A 293 -1.29 22.21 11.93
C PRO A 293 -0.23 21.33 12.58
N LEU A 294 1.00 21.83 12.65
CA LEU A 294 2.10 21.15 13.33
C LEU A 294 2.25 21.71 14.74
N GLY A 295 1.30 21.37 15.62
CA GLY A 295 1.34 21.76 17.04
C GLY A 295 2.46 21.11 17.85
N VAL A 296 3.02 19.98 17.38
CA VAL A 296 4.20 19.31 17.96
C VAL A 296 4.96 18.58 16.85
N THR A 297 6.28 18.66 16.94
CA THR A 297 7.29 18.30 15.94
C THR A 297 7.30 16.83 15.51
N LEU A 298 7.02 16.57 14.24
CA LEU A 298 7.40 15.33 13.56
C LEU A 298 8.93 15.29 13.36
N LEU A 299 9.67 15.11 14.46
CA LEU A 299 11.14 15.25 14.52
C LEU A 299 11.88 14.25 13.61
N HIS A 300 11.25 13.11 13.31
CA HIS A 300 11.79 12.08 12.44
C HIS A 300 11.31 12.19 10.98
N LEU A 301 10.46 13.16 10.66
CA LEU A 301 9.98 13.33 9.29
C LEU A 301 11.15 13.71 8.38
N THR A 302 11.29 12.96 7.29
CA THR A 302 12.34 13.13 6.29
C THR A 302 11.81 13.72 5.01
N VAL A 303 10.58 13.37 4.64
CA VAL A 303 9.94 13.81 3.39
C VAL A 303 8.55 14.35 3.72
N LEU A 304 8.32 15.62 3.35
CA LEU A 304 7.02 16.27 3.43
C LEU A 304 6.61 16.79 2.06
N ARG A 305 5.54 16.21 1.50
CA ARG A 305 4.96 16.66 0.22
C ARG A 305 3.64 17.38 0.48
N LEU A 306 3.59 18.64 0.08
CA LEU A 306 2.45 19.55 0.22
C LEU A 306 2.13 20.24 -1.12
N SER A 307 2.62 19.68 -2.22
CA SER A 307 2.42 20.22 -3.56
C SER A 307 0.93 20.32 -3.92
N GLU A 308 0.56 21.25 -4.79
CA GLU A 308 -0.82 21.39 -5.29
C GLU A 308 -1.85 21.54 -4.15
N ASN A 309 -1.63 22.53 -3.28
CA ASN A 309 -2.53 22.87 -2.17
C ASN A 309 -2.89 24.37 -2.18
N CYS A 310 -3.64 24.81 -1.17
CA CYS A 310 -4.09 26.19 -0.99
C CYS A 310 -3.33 26.92 0.13
N LEU A 311 -2.11 26.49 0.46
CA LEU A 311 -1.37 27.00 1.61
C LEU A 311 -1.14 28.51 1.51
N ARG A 312 -1.39 29.22 2.61
CA ARG A 312 -1.12 30.67 2.72
C ARG A 312 0.22 30.93 3.38
N ASP A 313 0.55 30.13 4.37
CA ASP A 313 1.76 30.25 5.17
C ASP A 313 2.28 28.87 5.60
N VAL A 314 3.55 28.85 5.98
CA VAL A 314 4.20 27.68 6.60
C VAL A 314 4.56 28.07 8.03
N PRO A 315 4.18 27.27 9.05
CA PRO A 315 4.40 27.59 10.45
C PRO A 315 5.89 27.64 10.79
N ARG A 316 6.29 28.49 11.75
CA ARG A 316 7.69 28.67 12.17
C ARG A 316 8.26 27.39 12.80
N GLU A 317 7.39 26.54 13.33
CA GLU A 317 7.66 25.25 13.94
C GLU A 317 8.33 24.27 12.96
N ILE A 318 8.21 24.48 11.64
CA ILE A 318 8.90 23.67 10.63
C ILE A 318 10.43 23.67 10.83
N GLY A 319 10.98 24.76 11.36
CA GLY A 319 12.42 24.87 11.67
C GLY A 319 12.90 23.90 12.75
N GLN A 320 11.99 23.29 13.51
CA GLN A 320 12.29 22.28 14.52
C GLN A 320 12.40 20.87 13.93
N MET A 321 12.00 20.67 12.67
CA MET A 321 12.04 19.37 11.97
C MET A 321 13.46 19.02 11.52
N SER A 322 14.31 18.70 12.49
CA SER A 322 15.75 18.48 12.30
C SER A 322 16.13 17.30 11.38
N SER A 323 15.20 16.40 11.08
CA SER A 323 15.40 15.28 10.15
C SER A 323 14.90 15.53 8.73
N LEU A 324 14.24 16.67 8.48
CA LEU A 324 13.61 16.97 7.19
C LEU A 324 14.68 17.13 6.11
N LYS A 325 14.56 16.34 5.05
CA LYS A 325 15.45 16.31 3.89
C LYS A 325 14.81 16.88 2.64
N GLU A 326 13.54 16.56 2.43
CA GLU A 326 12.81 16.98 1.24
C GLU A 326 11.50 17.67 1.66
N LEU A 327 11.32 18.90 1.17
CA LEU A 327 10.10 19.68 1.36
C LEU A 327 9.59 20.14 0.00
N TYR A 328 8.38 19.69 -0.36
CA TYR A 328 7.71 20.09 -1.59
C TYR A 328 6.52 20.98 -1.27
N LEU A 329 6.57 22.22 -1.73
CA LEU A 329 5.54 23.27 -1.56
C LEU A 329 5.07 23.81 -2.91
N ASN A 330 5.52 23.23 -4.03
CA ASN A 330 5.19 23.74 -5.36
C ASN A 330 3.68 23.76 -5.62
N GLU A 331 3.24 24.61 -6.54
CA GLU A 331 1.82 24.77 -6.88
C GLU A 331 0.95 25.20 -5.69
N ASN A 332 1.52 25.96 -4.75
CA ASN A 332 0.77 26.68 -3.71
C ASN A 332 0.66 28.17 -4.08
N ALA A 333 -0.32 28.50 -4.92
CA ALA A 333 -0.46 29.86 -5.48
C ALA A 333 -0.81 30.94 -4.43
N ASN A 334 -1.23 30.56 -3.22
CA ASN A 334 -1.53 31.50 -2.13
C ASN A 334 -0.36 31.69 -1.16
N LEU A 335 0.73 30.93 -1.32
CA LEU A 335 1.89 31.00 -0.44
C LEU A 335 2.76 32.19 -0.84
N ASP A 336 2.77 33.22 0.02
CA ASP A 336 3.41 34.50 -0.26
C ASP A 336 4.74 34.72 0.47
N ASN A 337 5.01 33.92 1.51
CA ASN A 337 6.20 34.00 2.34
C ASN A 337 6.60 32.63 2.90
N LEU A 338 7.89 32.49 3.23
CA LEU A 338 8.44 31.33 3.92
C LEU A 338 8.98 31.76 5.29
N PRO A 339 8.81 30.97 6.36
CA PRO A 339 9.36 31.31 7.67
C PRO A 339 10.88 31.23 7.63
N SER A 340 11.54 32.21 8.22
CA SER A 340 13.01 32.27 8.36
C SER A 340 13.59 31.04 9.07
N THR A 341 12.81 30.40 9.94
CA THR A 341 13.18 29.20 10.69
C THR A 341 13.47 27.98 9.81
N LEU A 342 13.01 27.95 8.55
CA LEU A 342 13.40 26.92 7.57
C LEU A 342 14.92 26.84 7.39
N SER A 343 15.64 27.95 7.60
CA SER A 343 17.10 27.98 7.58
C SER A 343 17.79 27.06 8.59
N VAL A 344 17.07 26.72 9.66
CA VAL A 344 17.54 25.89 10.78
C VAL A 344 17.38 24.40 10.47
N CYS A 345 16.62 24.04 9.44
CA CYS A 345 16.50 22.67 8.93
C CYS A 345 17.82 22.22 8.30
N SER A 346 18.78 21.83 9.14
CA SER A 346 20.17 21.57 8.76
C SER A 346 20.36 20.41 7.78
N LYS A 347 19.40 19.48 7.70
CA LYS A 347 19.41 18.34 6.80
C LYS A 347 18.58 18.55 5.52
N LEU A 348 17.99 19.73 5.32
CA LEU A 348 17.16 19.99 4.14
C LEU A 348 18.04 20.03 2.89
N GLU A 349 17.86 19.03 2.03
CA GLU A 349 18.60 18.82 0.78
C GLU A 349 17.81 19.36 -0.43
N LEU A 350 16.47 19.26 -0.37
CA LEU A 350 15.56 19.68 -1.43
C LEU A 350 14.42 20.54 -0.88
N LEU A 351 14.26 21.71 -1.47
CA LEU A 351 13.12 22.61 -1.27
C LEU A 351 12.52 22.94 -2.63
N ASN A 352 11.34 22.40 -2.94
CA ASN A 352 10.60 22.73 -4.15
C ASN A 352 9.53 23.78 -3.83
N ILE A 353 9.63 24.96 -4.44
CA ILE A 353 8.74 26.12 -4.26
C ILE A 353 8.29 26.68 -5.62
N GLU A 354 8.35 25.86 -6.67
CA GLU A 354 7.90 26.23 -8.01
C GLU A 354 6.41 26.64 -7.99
N HIS A 355 6.04 27.64 -8.79
CA HIS A 355 4.66 28.10 -8.89
C HIS A 355 4.01 28.58 -7.57
N CYS A 356 4.79 29.03 -6.59
CA CYS A 356 4.33 29.85 -5.46
C CYS A 356 4.32 31.35 -5.80
N ARG A 357 3.55 32.17 -5.06
CA ARG A 357 3.49 33.64 -5.24
C ARG A 357 4.34 34.39 -4.21
N LEU A 358 5.57 33.92 -3.98
CA LEU A 358 6.44 34.51 -2.98
C LEU A 358 6.76 35.97 -3.31
N SER A 359 6.44 36.86 -2.38
CA SER A 359 6.57 38.31 -2.55
C SER A 359 8.03 38.80 -2.48
N HIS A 360 8.87 38.07 -1.76
CA HIS A 360 10.28 38.37 -1.56
C HIS A 360 11.12 37.12 -1.77
N ILE A 361 11.86 37.10 -2.87
CA ILE A 361 12.96 36.17 -3.14
C ILE A 361 14.12 37.04 -3.65
N PRO A 362 15.26 37.19 -2.94
CA PRO A 362 16.39 37.98 -3.45
C PRO A 362 16.76 37.63 -4.89
N ALA A 363 17.07 38.64 -5.71
CA ALA A 363 17.35 38.47 -7.14
C ALA A 363 18.52 37.52 -7.45
N GLU A 364 19.41 37.30 -6.49
CA GLU A 364 20.55 36.36 -6.55
C GLU A 364 20.11 34.88 -6.53
N ILE A 365 18.87 34.59 -6.11
CA ILE A 365 18.30 33.24 -5.96
C ILE A 365 17.77 32.67 -7.29
N VAL A 366 17.34 33.53 -8.22
CA VAL A 366 16.68 33.13 -9.48
C VAL A 366 17.66 32.47 -10.47
N THR A 367 18.98 32.61 -10.25
CA THR A 367 20.01 32.16 -11.20
C THR A 367 20.78 30.90 -10.77
N SER A 368 20.63 30.41 -9.53
CA SER A 368 21.61 29.45 -8.94
C SER A 368 21.04 28.24 -8.17
N GLY A 369 19.71 28.03 -8.12
CA GLY A 369 19.09 26.84 -7.53
C GLY A 369 18.89 26.84 -6.00
N SER A 370 18.30 25.77 -5.46
CA SER A 370 17.75 25.64 -4.09
C SER A 370 18.73 25.90 -2.93
N ASN A 371 20.03 25.69 -3.14
CA ASN A 371 21.07 25.92 -2.12
C ASN A 371 21.20 27.38 -1.66
N VAL A 372 20.89 28.35 -2.53
CA VAL A 372 21.00 29.78 -2.22
C VAL A 372 19.79 30.29 -1.43
N VAL A 373 18.59 29.71 -1.66
CA VAL A 373 17.40 29.96 -0.84
C VAL A 373 17.69 29.66 0.64
N MET A 374 18.36 28.54 0.90
CA MET A 374 18.75 28.14 2.25
C MET A 374 19.79 29.09 2.87
N GLN A 375 20.73 29.63 2.10
CA GLN A 375 21.69 30.63 2.59
C GLN A 375 21.03 31.97 2.91
N PHE A 376 20.10 32.42 2.08
CA PHE A 376 19.34 33.65 2.34
C PHE A 376 18.48 33.52 3.59
N LEU A 377 17.72 32.43 3.73
CA LEU A 377 16.91 32.19 4.94
C LEU A 377 17.80 32.20 6.20
N LYS A 378 19.04 31.70 6.13
CA LYS A 378 20.00 31.78 7.25
C LYS A 378 20.38 33.21 7.63
N GLN A 379 20.56 34.09 6.64
CA GLN A 379 20.83 35.51 6.90
C GLN A 379 19.63 36.21 7.54
N VAL A 380 18.42 36.02 6.98
CA VAL A 380 17.18 36.59 7.54
C VAL A 380 16.95 36.11 8.97
N TYR A 381 17.10 34.80 9.21
CA TYR A 381 16.98 34.24 10.56
C TYR A 381 17.98 34.84 11.55
N SER A 382 19.23 35.02 11.12
CA SER A 382 20.26 35.66 11.98
C SER A 382 19.91 37.11 12.31
N TYR A 383 19.38 37.86 11.35
CA TYR A 383 18.93 39.24 11.54
C TYR A 383 17.73 39.31 12.49
N GLU A 384 16.69 38.50 12.27
CA GLU A 384 15.52 38.43 13.15
C GLU A 384 15.90 38.05 14.58
N ARG A 385 16.79 37.06 14.74
CA ARG A 385 17.31 36.65 16.05
C ARG A 385 18.07 37.79 16.72
N ASN A 386 18.92 38.51 15.99
CA ASN A 386 19.67 39.65 16.52
C ASN A 386 18.74 40.81 16.91
N CYS A 387 17.70 41.08 16.12
CA CYS A 387 16.66 42.06 16.46
C CYS A 387 15.87 41.65 17.70
N GLN A 388 15.49 40.37 17.84
CA GLN A 388 14.81 39.87 19.05
C GLN A 388 15.71 39.95 20.29
N ILE A 389 17.01 39.69 20.15
CA ILE A 389 17.98 39.87 21.23
C ILE A 389 18.08 41.35 21.61
N LEU A 390 18.15 42.26 20.64
CA LEU A 390 18.18 43.71 20.89
C LEU A 390 16.93 44.17 21.63
N VAL A 391 15.75 43.74 21.21
CA VAL A 391 14.48 44.06 21.89
C VAL A 391 14.44 43.46 23.31
N ALA A 392 14.92 42.24 23.51
CA ALA A 392 14.98 41.61 24.84
C ALA A 392 16.00 42.30 25.77
N VAL A 393 17.13 42.78 25.22
CA VAL A 393 18.14 43.57 25.95
C VAL A 393 17.58 44.95 26.29
N GLU A 394 16.85 45.60 25.39
CA GLU A 394 16.18 46.88 25.65
C GLU A 394 15.09 46.74 26.73
N GLN A 395 14.27 45.69 26.68
CA GLN A 395 13.27 45.41 27.71
C GLN A 395 13.90 45.10 29.07
N ARG A 396 15.02 44.36 29.09
CA ARG A 396 15.77 44.08 30.32
C ARG A 396 16.43 45.34 30.88
N ASN A 397 16.97 46.20 30.02
CA ASN A 397 17.54 47.49 30.38
C ASN A 397 16.49 48.47 30.93
N GLN A 398 15.28 48.49 30.34
CA GLN A 398 14.13 49.25 30.87
C GLN A 398 13.69 48.74 32.24
N TYR A 399 13.68 47.42 32.46
CA TYR A 399 13.37 46.82 33.77
C TYR A 399 14.42 47.19 34.84
N THR A 400 15.71 47.16 34.49
CA THR A 400 16.78 47.58 35.41
C THR A 400 16.79 49.09 35.66
N ALA A 401 16.43 49.91 34.67
CA ALA A 401 16.28 51.35 34.84
C ALA A 401 15.09 51.71 35.76
N ALA A 402 13.97 50.98 35.64
CA ALA A 402 12.82 51.12 36.53
C ALA A 402 13.16 50.76 38.00
N LEU A 403 13.97 49.71 38.22
CA LEU A 403 14.45 49.33 39.55
C LEU A 403 15.45 50.34 40.15
N SER A 404 16.25 51.03 39.32
CA SER A 404 17.15 52.08 39.79
C SER A 404 16.45 53.41 40.12
N CYS A 405 15.33 53.73 39.47
CA CYS A 405 14.54 54.93 39.80
C CYS A 405 13.68 54.77 41.07
N SER A 406 13.42 53.55 41.55
CA SER A 406 12.73 53.30 42.82
C SER A 406 13.64 53.31 44.05
N ALA A 407 14.95 53.57 43.89
CA ALA A 407 15.96 53.49 44.95
C ALA A 407 16.70 54.82 45.21
N VAL A 408 16.13 55.96 44.79
CA VAL A 408 16.67 57.31 45.07
C VAL A 408 15.73 58.08 45.97
#